data_AF-A0A453BRH3-F1
#
_entry.id   AF-A0A453BRH3-F1
#
_cell.length_a   1.000
_cell.length_b   1.000
_cell.length_c   1.000
_cell.angle_alpha   90.00
_cell.angle_beta   90.00
_cell.angle_gamma   90.00
#
_symmetry.space_group_name_H-M   'P 1'
#
loop_
_entity.id
_entity.type
_entity.pdbx_description
1 polymer ?
#
loop_
_entity_poly.entity_id
_entity_poly.type
_entity_poly.pdbx_seq_one_letter_code
_entity_poly.pdbx_strand_id
1 'polypeptide(L)'
;MLPEIQATIRPPVVKNMEKALWFQFTVGSLPLYAVTFMGYWAYGSSTSSYLLNSVHGPAWIKVVANLSAFLQTVIALHIFASPMYEYLDTRFGSGHGGPFAIHNVVFRVGVRGGYLAVNTLVAAMLPFLGDFMSLTGALSTFPLTFVLANHMYLMVKGPKLSAFQKGWHWLNVVGFSLLSVTAAAAALRLIILDSSTYHLFADM
;
A
#
# COMPACT_ATOMS: atom_id res chain seq x y z
N MET A 1 -4.16 -10.51 -4.80
CA MET A 1 -2.82 -10.33 -5.41
C MET A 1 -1.82 -11.41 -5.02
N LEU A 2 -1.29 -11.45 -3.78
CA LEU A 2 -0.30 -12.49 -3.41
C LEU A 2 -0.81 -13.92 -3.67
N PRO A 3 -2.05 -14.30 -3.30
CA PRO A 3 -2.59 -15.62 -3.63
C PRO A 3 -2.72 -15.89 -5.14
N GLU A 4 -3.07 -14.88 -5.95
CA GLU A 4 -3.17 -15.01 -7.43
C GLU A 4 -1.79 -15.21 -8.07
N ILE A 5 -0.78 -14.45 -7.62
CA ILE A 5 0.60 -14.59 -8.08
C ILE A 5 1.14 -15.98 -7.69
N GLN A 6 0.84 -16.42 -6.47
CA GLN A 6 1.24 -17.74 -5.96
C GLN A 6 0.58 -18.90 -6.73
N ALA A 7 -0.66 -18.72 -7.22
CA ALA A 7 -1.36 -19.71 -8.02
C ALA A 7 -0.70 -19.95 -9.40
N THR A 8 0.16 -19.03 -9.86
CA THR A 8 0.81 -19.10 -11.19
C THR A 8 2.24 -19.67 -11.13
N ILE A 9 2.76 -19.98 -9.92
CA ILE A 9 4.13 -20.48 -9.74
C ILE A 9 4.23 -21.96 -10.17
N ARG A 10 5.31 -22.30 -10.90
CA ARG A 10 5.58 -23.68 -11.33
C ARG A 10 5.86 -24.61 -10.12
N PRO A 11 5.35 -25.84 -10.13
CA PRO A 11 5.64 -26.81 -9.08
C PRO A 11 7.15 -27.14 -9.00
N PRO A 12 7.72 -27.37 -7.80
CA PRO A 12 7.08 -27.38 -6.47
C PRO A 12 6.79 -25.96 -5.94
N VAL A 13 5.50 -25.65 -5.74
CA VAL A 13 5.01 -24.29 -5.47
C VAL A 13 5.58 -23.72 -4.16
N VAL A 14 5.48 -24.46 -3.06
CA VAL A 14 5.92 -23.99 -1.72
C VAL A 14 7.41 -23.67 -1.71
N LYS A 15 8.26 -24.58 -2.21
CA LYS A 15 9.72 -24.42 -2.20
C LYS A 15 10.18 -23.28 -3.10
N ASN A 16 9.59 -23.16 -4.29
CA ASN A 16 9.93 -22.07 -5.21
C ASN A 16 9.47 -20.72 -4.67
N MET A 17 8.29 -20.67 -4.06
CA MET A 17 7.76 -19.47 -3.41
C MET A 17 8.61 -19.05 -2.21
N GLU A 18 9.03 -19.99 -1.35
CA GLU A 18 9.88 -19.70 -0.21
C GLU A 18 11.23 -19.11 -0.64
N LYS A 19 11.85 -19.68 -1.68
CA LYS A 19 13.08 -19.13 -2.27
C LYS A 19 12.90 -17.71 -2.81
N ALA A 20 11.81 -17.47 -3.54
CA ALA A 20 11.50 -16.14 -4.05
C ALA A 20 11.29 -15.13 -2.90
N LEU A 21 10.62 -15.56 -1.82
CA LEU A 21 10.40 -14.73 -0.64
C LEU A 21 11.70 -14.38 0.08
N TRP A 22 12.58 -15.37 0.27
CA TRP A 22 13.92 -15.14 0.83
C TRP A 22 14.72 -14.17 -0.03
N PHE A 23 14.73 -14.36 -1.34
CA PHE A 23 15.42 -13.46 -2.27
C PHE A 23 14.87 -12.03 -2.18
N GLN A 24 13.55 -11.87 -2.17
CA GLN A 24 12.90 -10.57 -2.07
C GLN A 24 13.24 -9.84 -0.76
N PHE A 25 13.18 -10.52 0.39
CA PHE A 25 13.45 -9.87 1.67
C PHE A 25 14.93 -9.62 1.94
N THR A 26 15.83 -10.42 1.34
CA THR A 26 17.28 -10.24 1.48
C THR A 26 17.83 -9.23 0.47
N VAL A 27 17.72 -9.55 -0.82
CA VAL A 27 18.30 -8.75 -1.92
C VAL A 27 17.37 -7.60 -2.31
N GLY A 28 16.06 -7.86 -2.38
CA GLY A 28 15.07 -6.86 -2.80
C GLY A 28 14.96 -5.65 -1.85
N SER A 29 15.37 -5.79 -0.58
CA SER A 29 15.40 -4.70 0.39
C SER A 29 16.62 -3.79 0.25
N LEU A 30 17.70 -4.24 -0.42
CA LEU A 30 18.95 -3.48 -0.53
C LEU A 30 18.79 -2.13 -1.24
N PRO A 31 18.07 -2.02 -2.38
CA PRO A 31 17.88 -0.73 -3.04
C PRO A 31 17.13 0.27 -2.14
N LEU A 32 16.14 -0.21 -1.37
CA LEU A 32 15.38 0.63 -0.43
C LEU A 32 16.29 1.21 0.65
N TYR A 33 17.12 0.37 1.26
CA TYR A 33 18.07 0.82 2.27
C TYR A 33 19.16 1.72 1.69
N ALA A 34 19.65 1.41 0.48
CA ALA A 34 20.64 2.23 -0.20
C ALA A 34 20.11 3.66 -0.43
N VAL A 35 18.89 3.80 -0.97
CA VAL A 35 18.26 5.11 -1.18
C VAL A 35 18.03 5.82 0.15
N THR A 36 17.58 5.11 1.18
CA THR A 36 17.35 5.69 2.52
C THR A 36 18.64 6.23 3.14
N PHE A 37 19.71 5.42 3.16
CA PHE A 37 20.98 5.81 3.78
C PHE A 37 21.69 6.91 2.99
N MET A 38 21.74 6.81 1.66
CA MET A 38 22.32 7.87 0.83
C MET A 38 21.51 9.17 0.90
N GLY A 39 20.18 9.07 0.91
CA GLY A 39 19.29 10.23 1.05
C GLY A 39 19.49 10.95 2.38
N TYR A 40 19.54 10.19 3.48
CA TYR A 40 19.82 10.76 4.80
C TYR A 40 21.22 11.36 4.90
N TRP A 41 22.24 10.71 4.32
CA TRP A 41 23.60 11.24 4.27
C TRP A 41 23.69 12.56 3.48
N ALA A 42 22.94 12.68 2.39
CA ALA A 42 22.99 13.85 1.51
C ALA A 42 22.16 15.05 2.02
N TYR A 43 20.99 14.80 2.61
CA TYR A 43 20.01 15.86 2.94
C TYR A 43 19.70 15.99 4.44
N GLY A 44 20.15 15.04 5.26
CA GLY A 44 19.93 15.05 6.70
C GLY A 44 18.46 14.98 7.11
N SER A 45 18.16 15.50 8.29
CA SER A 45 16.82 15.47 8.91
C SER A 45 15.82 16.45 8.31
N SER A 46 16.26 17.39 7.47
CA SER A 46 15.40 18.43 6.87
C SER A 46 14.78 18.01 5.52
N THR A 47 14.79 16.72 5.21
CA THR A 47 14.30 16.18 3.95
C THR A 47 12.76 16.13 3.94
N SER A 48 12.14 16.59 2.86
CA SER A 48 10.69 16.45 2.68
C SER A 48 10.27 14.99 2.46
N SER A 49 9.02 14.64 2.78
CA SER A 49 8.51 13.27 2.61
C SER A 49 8.63 12.76 1.17
N TYR A 50 8.54 13.66 0.19
CA TYR A 50 8.82 13.36 -1.20
C TYR A 50 10.24 13.79 -1.57
N LEU A 51 11.17 12.83 -1.55
CA LEU A 51 12.61 13.08 -1.70
C LEU A 51 12.98 13.98 -2.89
N LEU A 52 12.32 13.83 -4.05
CA LEU A 52 12.64 14.61 -5.25
C LEU A 52 12.43 16.13 -5.09
N ASN A 53 11.63 16.57 -4.11
CA ASN A 53 11.47 18.00 -3.80
C ASN A 53 12.73 18.58 -3.13
N SER A 54 13.48 17.76 -2.40
CA SER A 54 14.70 18.18 -1.70
C SER A 54 15.97 18.00 -2.55
N VAL A 55 15.87 17.38 -3.73
CA VAL A 55 17.02 17.11 -4.59
C VAL A 55 17.49 18.38 -5.31
N HIS A 56 18.74 18.75 -5.05
CA HIS A 56 19.46 19.81 -5.76
C HIS A 56 20.25 19.20 -6.93
N GLY A 57 20.00 19.66 -8.16
CA GLY A 57 20.63 19.10 -9.35
C GLY A 57 20.01 19.61 -10.65
N PRO A 58 20.52 19.15 -11.81
CA PRO A 58 20.01 19.54 -13.12
C PRO A 58 18.51 19.27 -13.26
N ALA A 59 17.77 20.22 -13.83
CA ALA A 59 16.32 20.13 -13.95
C ALA A 59 15.87 18.88 -14.73
N TRP A 60 16.63 18.46 -15.74
CA TRP A 60 16.30 17.28 -16.56
C TRP A 60 16.26 15.98 -15.73
N ILE A 61 17.13 15.82 -14.72
CA ILE A 61 17.14 14.63 -13.85
C ILE A 61 15.86 14.56 -13.03
N LYS A 62 15.45 15.70 -12.46
CA LYS A 62 14.21 15.78 -11.68
C LYS A 62 12.99 15.46 -12.55
N VAL A 63 12.97 15.97 -13.79
CA VAL A 63 11.87 15.71 -14.73
C VAL A 63 11.81 14.23 -15.08
N VAL A 64 12.93 13.59 -15.41
CA VAL A 64 12.99 12.15 -15.72
C VAL A 64 12.57 11.30 -14.51
N ALA A 65 13.03 11.64 -13.32
CA ALA A 65 12.68 10.93 -12.09
C ALA A 65 11.18 11.03 -11.77
N ASN A 66 10.60 12.23 -11.87
CA ASN A 66 9.16 12.43 -11.67
C ASN A 66 8.33 11.71 -12.75
N LEU A 67 8.76 11.75 -14.00
CA LEU A 67 8.09 11.04 -15.10
C LEU A 67 8.11 9.52 -14.87
N SER A 68 9.25 8.98 -14.44
CA SER A 68 9.37 7.56 -14.11
C SER A 68 8.46 7.17 -12.94
N ALA A 69 8.43 7.97 -11.88
CA ALA A 69 7.56 7.74 -10.72
C ALA A 69 6.07 7.78 -11.12
N PHE A 70 5.70 8.74 -11.97
CA PHE A 70 4.35 8.85 -12.54
C PHE A 70 3.97 7.59 -13.33
N LEU A 71 4.78 7.18 -14.30
CA LEU A 71 4.52 6.00 -15.13
C LEU A 71 4.42 4.72 -14.28
N GLN A 72 5.32 4.54 -13.32
CA GLN A 72 5.29 3.42 -12.38
C GLN A 72 4.00 3.42 -11.54
N THR A 73 3.53 4.59 -11.10
CA THR A 73 2.30 4.72 -10.32
C THR A 73 1.06 4.35 -11.15
N VAL A 74 1.01 4.75 -12.42
CA VAL A 74 -0.07 4.35 -13.33
C VAL A 74 -0.14 2.83 -13.48
N ILE A 75 1.00 2.17 -13.67
CA ILE A 75 1.07 0.71 -13.78
C ILE A 75 0.62 0.06 -12.45
N ALA A 76 1.14 0.54 -11.33
CA ALA A 76 0.79 0.03 -10.01
C ALA A 76 -0.72 0.13 -9.73
N LEU A 77 -1.34 1.28 -10.02
CA LEU A 77 -2.78 1.50 -9.85
C LEU A 77 -3.59 0.44 -10.61
N HIS A 78 -3.23 0.15 -11.86
CA HIS A 78 -3.93 -0.84 -12.67
C HIS A 78 -3.81 -2.26 -12.11
N ILE A 79 -2.61 -2.64 -11.70
CA ILE A 79 -2.34 -3.96 -11.13
C ILE A 79 -3.11 -4.15 -9.82
N PHE A 80 -3.05 -3.17 -8.91
CA PHE A 80 -3.70 -3.27 -7.61
C PHE A 80 -5.23 -3.14 -7.67
N ALA A 81 -5.76 -2.37 -8.61
CA ALA A 81 -7.21 -2.22 -8.77
C ALA A 81 -7.86 -3.40 -9.51
N SER A 82 -7.09 -4.21 -10.25
CA SER A 82 -7.62 -5.33 -11.05
C SER A 82 -8.49 -6.31 -10.25
N PRO A 83 -8.07 -6.84 -9.08
CA PRO A 83 -8.90 -7.78 -8.32
C PRO A 83 -10.19 -7.15 -7.79
N MET A 84 -10.14 -5.86 -7.44
CA MET A 84 -11.33 -5.12 -7.00
C MET A 84 -12.32 -4.95 -8.16
N TYR A 85 -11.83 -4.61 -9.36
CA TYR A 85 -12.68 -4.51 -10.54
C TYR A 85 -13.32 -5.86 -10.89
N GLU A 86 -12.56 -6.94 -10.81
CA GLU A 86 -13.08 -8.30 -11.04
C GLU A 86 -14.14 -8.68 -10.02
N TYR A 87 -13.93 -8.38 -8.74
CA TYR A 87 -14.93 -8.60 -7.69
C TYR A 87 -16.22 -7.80 -7.92
N LEU A 88 -16.12 -6.52 -8.30
CA LEU A 88 -17.29 -5.69 -8.56
C LEU A 88 -18.03 -6.11 -9.83
N ASP A 89 -17.30 -6.47 -10.90
CA ASP A 89 -17.88 -6.97 -12.15
C ASP A 89 -18.57 -8.33 -11.94
N THR A 90 -18.02 -9.22 -11.12
CA THR A 90 -18.66 -10.51 -10.79
C THR A 90 -19.87 -10.36 -9.89
N ARG A 91 -19.81 -9.47 -8.88
CA ARG A 91 -20.90 -9.28 -7.92
C ARG A 91 -22.08 -8.47 -8.48
N PHE A 92 -21.80 -7.41 -9.24
CA PHE A 92 -22.80 -6.43 -9.68
C PHE A 92 -22.95 -6.36 -11.19
N GLY A 93 -21.92 -6.73 -11.96
CA GLY A 93 -21.91 -6.65 -13.42
C GLY A 93 -22.35 -7.91 -14.17
N SER A 94 -22.59 -9.04 -13.47
CA SER A 94 -22.84 -10.35 -14.12
C SER A 94 -24.31 -10.67 -14.42
N GLY A 95 -25.23 -9.72 -14.24
CA GLY A 95 -26.67 -9.97 -14.36
C GLY A 95 -27.29 -9.85 -15.75
N HIS A 96 -26.71 -9.06 -16.67
CA HIS A 96 -27.45 -8.61 -17.87
C HIS A 96 -26.61 -8.67 -19.18
N GLY A 97 -26.49 -9.87 -19.75
CA GLY A 97 -25.97 -10.07 -21.12
C GLY A 97 -24.44 -10.20 -21.22
N GLY A 98 -23.93 -10.18 -22.46
CA GLY A 98 -22.52 -10.41 -22.78
C GLY A 98 -21.56 -9.31 -22.26
N PRO A 99 -20.23 -9.51 -22.37
CA PRO A 99 -19.21 -8.60 -21.84
C PRO A 99 -19.28 -7.17 -22.40
N PHE A 100 -19.88 -7.00 -23.57
CA PHE A 100 -20.04 -5.73 -24.29
C PHE A 100 -21.46 -5.16 -24.25
N ALA A 101 -22.35 -5.71 -23.42
CA ALA A 101 -23.66 -5.10 -23.22
C ALA A 101 -23.48 -3.65 -22.71
N ILE A 102 -24.24 -2.71 -23.26
CA ILE A 102 -24.11 -1.28 -22.97
C ILE A 102 -24.19 -1.02 -21.46
N HIS A 103 -25.08 -1.72 -20.75
CA HIS A 103 -25.20 -1.65 -19.29
C HIS A 103 -23.89 -2.02 -18.58
N ASN A 104 -23.26 -3.12 -18.99
CA ASN A 104 -22.00 -3.60 -18.42
C ASN A 104 -20.85 -2.64 -18.75
N VAL A 105 -20.81 -2.07 -19.95
CA VAL A 105 -19.79 -1.07 -20.34
C VAL A 105 -19.95 0.21 -19.51
N VAL A 106 -21.17 0.71 -19.34
CA VAL A 106 -21.44 1.91 -18.53
C VAL A 106 -21.08 1.66 -17.06
N PHE A 107 -21.45 0.52 -16.49
CA PHE A 107 -21.05 0.14 -15.13
C PHE A 107 -19.52 0.10 -14.98
N ARG A 108 -18.84 -0.55 -15.93
CA ARG A 108 -17.38 -0.68 -15.95
C ARG A 108 -16.66 0.66 -16.05
N VAL A 109 -17.14 1.57 -16.89
CA VAL A 109 -16.59 2.94 -17.03
C VAL A 109 -16.90 3.76 -15.78
N GLY A 110 -18.10 3.64 -15.22
CA GLY A 110 -18.51 4.33 -13.99
C GLY A 110 -17.66 3.92 -12.78
N VAL A 111 -17.47 2.62 -12.56
CA VAL A 111 -16.66 2.10 -11.44
C VAL A 111 -15.19 2.46 -11.59
N ARG A 112 -14.60 2.20 -12.77
CA ARG A 112 -13.17 2.48 -13.00
C ARG A 112 -12.88 3.98 -13.02
N GLY A 113 -13.71 4.75 -13.70
CA GLY A 113 -13.61 6.22 -13.77
C GLY A 113 -13.86 6.89 -12.43
N GLY A 114 -14.88 6.45 -11.69
CA GLY A 114 -15.18 6.93 -10.34
C GLY A 114 -14.05 6.62 -9.36
N TYR A 115 -13.51 5.39 -9.39
CA TYR A 115 -12.35 5.04 -8.58
C TYR A 115 -11.14 5.94 -8.88
N LEU A 116 -10.80 6.12 -10.16
CA LEU A 116 -9.69 7.00 -10.56
C LEU A 116 -9.93 8.44 -10.11
N ALA A 117 -11.14 8.98 -10.36
CA ALA A 117 -11.51 10.34 -10.00
C ALA A 117 -11.40 10.59 -8.49
N VAL A 118 -11.92 9.67 -7.66
CA VAL A 118 -11.82 9.78 -6.20
C VAL A 118 -10.36 9.72 -5.75
N ASN A 119 -9.54 8.81 -6.28
CA ASN A 119 -8.12 8.75 -5.93
C ASN A 119 -7.37 10.04 -6.32
N THR A 120 -7.61 10.56 -7.52
CA THR A 120 -7.00 11.82 -7.96
C THR A 120 -7.46 13.02 -7.14
N LEU A 121 -8.74 13.04 -6.74
CA LEU A 121 -9.30 14.09 -5.90
C LEU A 121 -8.67 14.06 -4.50
N VAL A 122 -8.60 12.89 -3.88
CA VAL A 122 -7.96 12.70 -2.57
C VAL A 122 -6.47 13.10 -2.64
N ALA A 123 -5.77 12.70 -3.70
CA ALA A 123 -4.37 13.09 -3.91
C ALA A 123 -4.19 14.60 -4.11
N ALA A 124 -5.11 15.27 -4.81
CA ALA A 124 -5.09 16.72 -5.01
C ALA A 124 -5.42 17.50 -3.73
N MET A 125 -6.25 16.93 -2.85
CA MET A 125 -6.66 17.57 -1.59
C MET A 125 -5.64 17.43 -0.45
N LEU A 126 -4.75 16.43 -0.52
CA LEU A 126 -3.82 16.09 0.56
C LEU A 126 -2.36 16.40 0.17
N PRO A 127 -1.81 17.57 0.54
CA PRO A 127 -0.40 17.88 0.28
C PRO A 127 0.56 17.07 1.17
N PHE A 128 0.06 16.42 2.23
CA PHE A 128 0.85 15.71 3.25
C PHE A 128 0.97 14.20 2.95
N LEU A 129 1.67 13.87 1.87
CA LEU A 129 1.85 12.49 1.42
C LEU A 129 2.45 11.57 2.52
N GLY A 130 3.44 12.07 3.27
CA GLY A 130 4.10 11.30 4.33
C GLY A 130 3.16 10.91 5.48
N ASP A 131 2.31 11.83 5.92
CA ASP A 131 1.37 11.58 7.00
C ASP A 131 0.25 10.65 6.58
N PHE A 132 -0.26 10.82 5.35
CA PHE A 132 -1.26 9.92 4.78
C PHE A 132 -0.71 8.50 4.59
N MET A 133 0.54 8.37 4.14
CA MET A 133 1.23 7.07 4.09
C MET A 133 1.37 6.44 5.48
N SER A 134 1.68 7.25 6.50
CA SER A 134 1.81 6.76 7.87
C SER A 134 0.46 6.29 8.43
N LEU A 135 -0.62 7.03 8.17
CA LEU A 135 -1.98 6.66 8.56
C LEU A 135 -2.44 5.37 7.86
N THR A 136 -2.28 5.31 6.55
CA THR A 136 -2.67 4.13 5.76
C THR A 136 -1.85 2.90 6.18
N GLY A 137 -0.55 3.04 6.44
CA GLY A 137 0.28 1.97 6.98
C GLY A 137 -0.17 1.53 8.39
N ALA A 138 -0.57 2.48 9.24
CA ALA A 138 -1.07 2.16 10.57
C ALA A 138 -2.38 1.36 10.52
N LEU A 139 -3.32 1.75 9.65
CA LEU A 139 -4.64 1.13 9.56
C LEU A 139 -4.68 -0.15 8.71
N SER A 140 -3.83 -0.26 7.70
CA SER A 140 -3.82 -1.41 6.78
C SER A 140 -2.67 -2.37 7.08
N THR A 141 -1.42 -1.91 7.03
CA THR A 141 -0.25 -2.76 7.12
C THR A 141 -0.20 -3.48 8.46
N PHE A 142 -0.24 -2.77 9.60
CA PHE A 142 -0.12 -3.45 10.91
C PHE A 142 -1.21 -4.50 11.16
N PRO A 143 -2.51 -4.20 10.96
CA PRO A 143 -3.56 -5.19 11.16
C PRO A 143 -3.48 -6.36 10.16
N LEU A 144 -3.23 -6.09 8.88
CA LEU A 144 -3.22 -7.16 7.88
C LEU A 144 -1.98 -8.06 7.96
N THR A 145 -0.80 -7.49 8.26
CA THR A 145 0.45 -8.26 8.26
C THR A 145 0.73 -8.94 9.60
N PHE A 146 0.53 -8.24 10.72
CA PHE A 146 0.91 -8.78 12.02
C PHE A 146 -0.28 -9.33 12.80
N VAL A 147 -1.43 -8.65 12.79
CA VAL A 147 -2.59 -9.09 13.57
C VAL A 147 -3.28 -10.27 12.88
N LEU A 148 -3.71 -10.09 11.63
CA LEU A 148 -4.46 -11.07 10.86
C LEU A 148 -3.66 -12.35 10.62
N ALA A 149 -2.37 -12.24 10.24
CA ALA A 149 -1.54 -13.42 9.99
C ALA A 149 -1.35 -14.28 11.25
N ASN A 150 -1.04 -13.67 12.41
CA ASN A 150 -0.91 -14.39 13.67
C ASN A 150 -2.25 -14.98 14.12
N HIS A 151 -3.35 -14.25 13.96
CA HIS A 151 -4.69 -14.72 14.30
C HIS A 151 -5.12 -15.91 13.42
N MET A 152 -4.90 -15.84 12.10
CA MET A 152 -5.17 -16.96 11.17
C MET A 152 -4.31 -18.19 11.52
N TYR A 153 -3.04 -17.99 11.86
CA TYR A 153 -2.16 -19.09 12.28
C TYR A 153 -2.67 -19.76 13.57
N LEU A 154 -3.10 -18.97 14.56
CA LEU A 154 -3.71 -19.47 15.79
C LEU A 154 -5.00 -20.24 15.54
N MET A 155 -5.88 -19.77 14.64
CA MET A 155 -7.12 -20.46 14.28
C MET A 155 -6.85 -21.82 13.64
N VAL A 156 -5.85 -21.93 12.76
CA VAL A 156 -5.57 -23.17 12.01
C VAL A 156 -4.72 -24.16 12.81
N LYS A 157 -3.70 -23.68 13.54
CA LYS A 157 -2.73 -24.53 14.26
C LYS A 157 -2.94 -24.57 15.77
N GLY A 158 -3.85 -23.77 16.30
CA GLY A 158 -4.20 -23.66 17.73
C GLY A 158 -4.21 -24.97 18.53
N PRO A 159 -4.91 -26.03 18.12
CA PRO A 159 -4.96 -27.27 18.89
C PRO A 159 -3.61 -28.00 19.00
N LYS A 160 -2.64 -27.71 18.12
CA LYS A 160 -1.32 -28.34 18.07
C LYS A 160 -0.20 -27.52 18.73
N LEU A 161 -0.51 -26.31 19.20
CA LEU A 161 0.47 -25.37 19.75
C LEU A 161 0.58 -25.50 21.28
N SER A 162 1.81 -25.38 21.79
CA SER A 162 2.08 -25.25 23.23
C SER A 162 1.47 -23.96 23.79
N ALA A 163 1.15 -23.94 25.08
CA ALA A 163 0.63 -22.75 25.77
C ALA A 163 1.57 -21.53 25.62
N PHE A 164 2.89 -21.75 25.61
CA PHE A 164 3.88 -20.69 25.39
C PHE A 164 3.81 -20.10 23.98
N GLN A 165 3.68 -20.94 22.96
CA GLN A 165 3.55 -20.51 21.57
C GLN A 165 2.23 -19.74 21.35
N LYS A 166 1.14 -20.20 21.98
CA LYS A 166 -0.14 -19.48 21.96
C LYS A 166 -0.02 -18.10 22.60
N GLY A 167 0.63 -18.01 23.77
CA GLY A 167 0.90 -16.75 24.45
C GLY A 167 1.71 -15.79 23.59
N TRP A 168 2.75 -16.27 22.90
CA TRP A 168 3.56 -15.46 21.98
C TRP A 168 2.74 -14.86 20.83
N HIS A 169 1.93 -15.67 20.14
CA HIS A 169 1.11 -15.16 19.04
C HIS A 169 0.02 -14.19 19.54
N TRP A 170 -0.60 -14.44 20.69
CA TRP A 170 -1.56 -13.52 21.30
C TRP A 170 -0.92 -12.20 21.73
N LEU A 171 0.29 -12.25 22.28
CA LEU A 171 1.07 -11.05 22.60
C LEU A 171 1.33 -10.21 21.35
N ASN A 172 1.72 -10.85 20.24
CA ASN A 172 1.90 -10.14 18.96
C ASN A 172 0.58 -9.53 18.47
N VAL A 173 -0.52 -10.27 18.50
CA VAL A 173 -1.85 -9.77 18.12
C VAL A 173 -2.22 -8.52 18.91
N VAL A 174 -2.13 -8.57 20.24
CA VAL A 174 -2.48 -7.43 21.12
C VAL A 174 -1.49 -6.28 20.94
N GLY A 175 -0.19 -6.57 20.93
CA GLY A 175 0.87 -5.56 20.83
C GLY A 175 0.82 -4.79 19.51
N PHE A 176 0.70 -5.49 18.38
CA PHE A 176 0.58 -4.84 17.06
C PHE A 176 -0.77 -4.14 16.86
N SER A 177 -1.85 -4.62 17.50
CA SER A 177 -3.13 -3.90 17.50
C SER A 177 -3.01 -2.57 18.25
N LEU A 178 -2.39 -2.57 19.43
CA LEU A 178 -2.13 -1.35 20.18
C LEU A 178 -1.23 -0.40 19.40
N LEU A 179 -0.16 -0.93 18.78
CA LEU A 179 0.75 -0.15 17.93
C LEU A 179 0.02 0.46 16.73
N SER A 180 -0.89 -0.27 16.10
CA SER A 180 -1.72 0.22 15.00
C SER A 180 -2.58 1.41 15.44
N VAL A 181 -3.23 1.32 16.60
CA VAL A 181 -4.06 2.40 17.15
C VAL A 181 -3.22 3.63 17.51
N THR A 182 -2.07 3.44 18.18
CA THR A 182 -1.20 4.56 18.56
C THR A 182 -0.58 5.23 17.34
N ALA A 183 -0.14 4.45 16.35
CA ALA A 183 0.38 4.98 15.09
C ALA A 183 -0.70 5.72 14.30
N ALA A 184 -1.92 5.20 14.25
CA ALA A 184 -3.03 5.88 13.59
C ALA A 184 -3.38 7.20 14.29
N ALA A 185 -3.42 7.22 15.63
CA ALA A 185 -3.65 8.44 16.39
C ALA A 185 -2.52 9.48 16.18
N ALA A 186 -1.26 9.04 16.13
CA ALA A 186 -0.12 9.91 15.84
C ALA A 186 -0.21 10.51 14.42
N ALA A 187 -0.50 9.67 13.41
CA ALA A 187 -0.65 10.13 12.03
C ALA A 187 -1.85 11.09 11.87
N LEU A 188 -2.99 10.82 12.51
CA LEU A 188 -4.13 11.74 12.52
C LEU A 188 -3.77 13.08 13.17
N ARG A 189 -3.02 13.07 14.27
CA ARG A 189 -2.54 14.31 14.90
C ARG A 189 -1.65 15.13 13.95
N LEU A 190 -0.74 14.48 13.22
CA LEU A 190 0.12 15.13 12.23
C LEU A 190 -0.73 15.76 11.12
N ILE A 191 -1.67 14.99 10.55
CA ILE A 191 -2.59 15.48 9.52
C ILE A 191 -3.39 16.70 10.02
N ILE A 192 -3.89 16.67 11.26
CA ILE A 192 -4.65 17.80 11.82
C ILE A 192 -3.76 19.04 11.95
N LEU A 193 -2.55 18.90 12.50
CA LEU A 193 -1.62 20.02 12.67
C LEU A 193 -1.22 20.63 11.32
N ASP A 194 -0.90 19.78 10.35
CA ASP A 194 -0.51 20.17 9.01
C ASP A 194 -1.71 20.73 8.21
N SER A 195 -2.91 20.22 8.43
CA SER A 195 -4.13 20.79 7.84
C SER A 195 -4.48 22.18 8.38
N SER A 196 -4.10 22.50 9.62
CA SER A 196 -4.38 23.80 10.23
C SER A 196 -3.56 24.94 9.61
N THR A 197 -2.44 24.63 8.95
CA THR A 197 -1.62 25.59 8.20
C THR A 197 -1.97 25.62 6.71
N TYR A 198 -2.84 24.70 6.26
CA TYR A 198 -3.23 24.58 4.86
C TYR A 198 -4.58 25.26 4.58
N HIS A 199 -4.57 26.17 3.61
CA HIS A 199 -5.79 26.72 3.03
C HIS A 199 -6.09 25.97 1.72
N LEU A 200 -7.17 25.19 1.74
CA LEU A 200 -7.65 24.42 0.60
C LEU A 200 -8.00 25.39 -0.54
N PHE A 201 -7.24 25.34 -1.64
CA PHE A 201 -7.36 26.24 -2.80
C PHE A 201 -7.08 27.73 -2.50
N ALA A 202 -6.06 28.06 -1.71
CA ALA A 202 -5.68 29.46 -1.47
C ALA A 202 -5.18 30.24 -2.71
N ASP A 203 -4.86 29.55 -3.81
CA ASP A 203 -4.57 30.17 -5.12
C ASP A 203 -5.71 29.86 -6.12
N MET A 204 -6.91 30.38 -5.84
CA MET A 204 -7.94 30.65 -6.86
C MET A 204 -8.39 32.11 -6.77
#